data_AF-A0A352J3C8-F1
#
_entry.id   AF-A0A352J3C8-F1
#
_cell.length_a   1.000
_cell.length_b   1.000
_cell.length_c   1.000
_cell.angle_alpha   90.00
_cell.angle_beta   90.00
_cell.angle_gamma   90.00
#
_symmetry.space_group_name_H-M   'P 1'
#
loop_
_entity.id
_entity.type
_entity.pdbx_description
1 polymer ?
#
loop_
_entity_poly.entity_id
_entity_poly.type
_entity_poly.pdbx_seq_one_letter_code
_entity_poly.pdbx_strand_id
1 'polypeptide(L)'
;EIDIMERLSHDKLIYQTVHSRYTQTDSLRVNPPASSIVGMNPDTYNVYALEKYPDSLVFYVNGTRTKNYPRITTPQEGQFPFADQEFYLLLDMQLGGSWVGAVNPAELPVEMYIDWVRYYEPKKN
;
A
#
# COMPACT_ATOMS: atom_id res chain seq x y z
N GLU A 1 -0.06 -5.41 7.96
CA GLU A 1 -0.89 -4.53 7.11
C GLU A 1 -0.12 -4.17 5.86
N ILE A 2 -0.83 -4.05 4.73
CA ILE A 2 -0.28 -3.81 3.41
C ILE A 2 -1.12 -2.74 2.73
N ASP A 3 -0.55 -1.56 2.55
CA ASP A 3 -1.24 -0.41 1.96
C ASP A 3 -0.92 -0.38 0.48
N ILE A 4 -1.89 -0.81 -0.33
CA ILE A 4 -1.74 -0.87 -1.79
C ILE A 4 -1.69 0.55 -2.37
N MET A 5 -2.46 1.48 -1.78
CA MET A 5 -2.54 2.88 -2.17
C MET A 5 -3.08 3.72 -1.01
N GLU A 6 -2.32 4.74 -0.62
CA GLU A 6 -2.81 5.87 0.18
C GLU A 6 -2.50 7.16 -0.59
N ARG A 7 -3.50 8.05 -0.74
CA ARG A 7 -3.33 9.36 -1.37
C ARG A 7 -3.68 10.44 -0.37
N LEU A 8 -2.81 11.43 -0.22
CA LEU A 8 -3.09 12.57 0.65
C LEU A 8 -3.63 13.75 -0.13
N SER A 9 -4.79 14.25 0.28
CA SER A 9 -5.38 15.50 -0.20
C SER A 9 -5.32 15.66 -1.73
N HIS A 10 -4.69 16.72 -2.22
CA HIS A 10 -4.58 17.04 -3.65
C HIS A 10 -3.31 16.49 -4.30
N ASP A 11 -2.54 15.64 -3.60
CA ASP A 11 -1.25 15.17 -4.10
C ASP A 11 -1.40 14.38 -5.40
N LYS A 12 -0.38 14.50 -6.25
CA LYS A 12 -0.18 13.65 -7.44
C LYS A 12 0.67 12.43 -7.13
N LEU A 13 0.83 12.16 -5.83
CA LEU A 13 1.66 11.11 -5.27
C LEU A 13 0.76 10.18 -4.45
N ILE A 14 1.12 8.91 -4.43
CA ILE A 14 0.55 7.91 -3.54
C ILE A 14 1.66 7.23 -2.76
N TYR A 15 1.30 6.72 -1.59
CA TYR A 15 2.15 5.92 -0.73
C TYR A 15 1.75 4.46 -0.85
N GLN A 16 2.74 3.59 -0.96
CA GLN A 16 2.57 2.15 -0.86
C GLN A 16 3.41 1.66 0.31
N THR A 17 2.77 1.14 1.34
CA THR A 17 3.41 0.93 2.64
C THR A 17 3.19 -0.51 3.12
N VAL A 18 4.13 -1.00 3.93
CA VAL A 18 3.96 -2.25 4.67
C VAL A 18 4.19 -1.99 6.15
N HIS A 19 3.26 -2.50 6.94
CA HIS A 19 3.28 -2.40 8.38
C HIS A 19 3.37 -3.79 9.00
N SER A 20 4.41 -4.00 9.80
CA SER A 20 4.63 -5.20 10.60
C SER A 20 5.27 -4.82 11.93
N ARG A 21 5.44 -5.78 12.84
CA ARG A 21 6.21 -5.56 14.07
C ARG A 21 7.58 -4.94 13.76
N TYR A 22 8.25 -5.46 12.74
CA TYR A 22 9.57 -5.00 12.30
C TYR A 22 9.57 -3.52 11.88
N THR A 23 8.57 -3.07 11.11
CA THR A 23 8.53 -1.68 10.61
C THR A 23 7.91 -0.70 11.61
N GLN A 24 6.99 -1.15 12.47
CA GLN A 24 6.25 -0.29 13.41
C GLN A 24 6.82 -0.32 14.83
N THR A 25 6.96 -1.51 15.42
CA THR A 25 7.42 -1.67 16.81
C THR A 25 8.92 -1.46 16.91
N ASP A 26 9.68 -2.14 16.04
CA ASP A 26 11.15 -2.07 16.07
C ASP A 26 11.69 -0.86 15.28
N SER A 27 10.80 -0.13 14.59
CA SER A 27 11.11 1.06 13.78
C SER A 27 12.15 0.83 12.66
N LEU A 28 12.32 -0.41 12.20
CA LEU A 28 13.27 -0.78 11.14
C LEU A 28 12.63 -0.59 9.77
N ARG A 29 12.61 0.66 9.30
CA ARG A 29 11.85 1.08 8.10
C ARG A 29 12.67 1.28 6.83
N VAL A 30 14.00 1.25 6.93
CA VAL A 30 14.89 1.63 5.82
C VAL A 30 15.55 0.44 5.15
N ASN A 31 15.63 -0.72 5.82
CA ASN A 31 16.28 -1.91 5.28
C ASN A 31 15.51 -3.19 5.63
N PRO A 32 14.63 -3.68 4.73
CA PRO A 32 14.23 -3.04 3.48
C PRO A 32 13.30 -1.83 3.68
N PRO A 33 13.22 -0.89 2.71
CA PRO A 33 12.33 0.27 2.78
C PRO A 33 10.85 -0.13 2.94
N ALA A 34 10.23 0.33 4.02
CA ALA A 34 8.84 0.01 4.36
C ALA A 34 7.82 0.74 3.50
N SER A 35 8.18 1.87 2.88
CA SER A 35 7.29 2.69 2.05
C SER A 35 7.97 3.12 0.75
N SER A 36 7.16 3.37 -0.28
CA SER A 36 7.57 4.05 -1.51
C SER A 36 6.56 5.15 -1.86
N ILE A 37 7.06 6.24 -2.44
CA ILE A 37 6.24 7.33 -2.98
C ILE A 37 6.23 7.21 -4.50
N VAL A 38 5.04 7.20 -5.09
CA VAL A 38 4.85 6.94 -6.52
C VAL A 38 3.98 8.02 -7.14
N GLY A 39 4.38 8.54 -8.29
CA GLY A 39 3.55 9.48 -9.06
C GLY A 39 2.40 8.81 -9.80
N MET A 40 1.24 9.46 -9.84
CA MET A 40 0.07 9.03 -10.62
C MET A 40 -0.71 10.25 -11.15
N ASN A 41 -1.62 10.05 -12.09
CA ASN A 41 -2.50 11.11 -12.57
C ASN A 41 -3.85 11.06 -11.83
N PRO A 42 -4.16 12.00 -10.93
CA PRO A 42 -5.38 11.94 -10.12
C PRO A 42 -6.66 12.21 -10.91
N ASP A 43 -6.55 12.76 -12.12
CA ASP A 43 -7.70 13.13 -12.96
C ASP A 43 -8.18 11.94 -13.83
N THR A 44 -7.58 10.77 -13.67
CA THR A 44 -7.88 9.56 -14.44
C THR A 44 -7.93 8.33 -13.54
N TYR A 45 -8.60 7.26 -14.00
CA TYR A 45 -8.46 5.96 -13.36
C TYR A 45 -7.00 5.48 -13.40
N ASN A 46 -6.51 5.01 -12.27
CA ASN A 46 -5.22 4.32 -12.16
C ASN A 46 -5.46 2.91 -11.62
N VAL A 47 -4.64 1.96 -12.06
CA VAL A 47 -4.66 0.59 -11.57
C VAL A 47 -3.57 0.43 -10.52
N TYR A 48 -3.97 0.20 -9.27
CA TYR A 48 -3.07 -0.14 -8.18
C TYR A 48 -3.10 -1.64 -7.97
N ALA A 49 -1.93 -2.28 -7.92
CA ALA A 49 -1.87 -3.73 -7.75
C ALA A 49 -0.78 -4.14 -6.76
N LEU A 50 -1.04 -5.26 -6.10
CA LEU A 50 -0.12 -5.97 -5.25
C LEU A 50 -0.04 -7.42 -5.74
N GLU A 51 1.17 -7.89 -5.96
CA GLU A 51 1.49 -9.31 -6.08
C GLU A 51 2.14 -9.79 -4.79
N LYS A 52 1.63 -10.90 -4.27
CA LYS A 52 2.07 -11.49 -3.01
C LYS A 52 2.71 -12.84 -3.28
N TYR A 53 3.99 -12.95 -2.94
CA TYR A 53 4.79 -14.17 -3.07
C TYR A 53 5.21 -14.68 -1.69
N PRO A 54 5.67 -15.94 -1.58
CA PRO A 54 6.22 -16.48 -0.33
C PRO A 54 7.38 -15.65 0.24
N ASP A 55 8.18 -15.04 -0.64
CA ASP A 55 9.42 -14.34 -0.34
C ASP A 55 9.36 -12.81 -0.56
N SER A 56 8.27 -12.28 -1.10
CA SER A 56 8.21 -10.85 -1.46
C SER A 56 6.79 -10.31 -1.65
N LEU A 57 6.66 -9.01 -1.47
CA LEU A 57 5.50 -8.22 -1.89
C LEU A 57 5.94 -7.26 -2.99
N VAL A 58 5.30 -7.33 -4.15
CA VAL A 58 5.61 -6.49 -5.30
C VAL A 58 4.42 -5.61 -5.64
N PHE A 59 4.64 -4.30 -5.67
CA PHE A 59 3.59 -3.32 -5.92
C PHE A 59 3.73 -2.74 -7.32
N TYR A 60 2.60 -2.31 -7.86
CA TYR A 60 2.50 -1.72 -9.18
C TYR A 60 1.54 -0.54 -9.19
N VAL A 61 1.82 0.40 -10.09
CA VAL A 61 0.89 1.44 -10.54
C VAL A 61 0.85 1.40 -12.06
N ASN A 62 -0.35 1.25 -12.65
CA ASN A 62 -0.58 1.18 -14.09
C ASN A 62 0.31 0.13 -14.79
N GLY A 63 0.47 -1.04 -14.17
CA GLY A 63 1.29 -2.15 -14.67
C GLY A 63 2.81 -1.95 -14.55
N THR A 64 3.27 -0.79 -14.06
CA THR A 64 4.69 -0.55 -13.80
C THR A 64 5.03 -0.91 -12.36
N ARG A 65 6.07 -1.73 -12.15
CA ARG A 65 6.54 -2.09 -10.81
C ARG A 65 7.11 -0.87 -10.09
N THR A 66 6.67 -0.64 -8.86
CA THR A 66 6.96 0.56 -8.08
C THR A 66 7.69 0.27 -6.77
N LYS A 67 7.42 -0.89 -6.16
CA LYS A 67 8.05 -1.31 -4.92
C LYS A 67 8.23 -2.81 -4.86
N ASN A 68 9.28 -3.24 -4.18
CA ASN A 68 9.48 -4.61 -3.77
C ASN A 68 9.91 -4.64 -2.30
N TYR A 69 9.12 -5.31 -1.47
CA TYR A 69 9.46 -5.57 -0.09
C TYR A 69 9.83 -7.05 0.07
N PRO A 70 11.12 -7.39 0.22
CA PRO A 70 11.56 -8.77 0.36
C PRO A 70 11.38 -9.30 1.79
N ARG A 71 11.15 -10.61 1.90
CA ARG A 71 11.46 -11.39 3.10
C ARG A 71 12.97 -11.50 3.21
N ILE A 72 13.54 -11.02 4.31
CA ILE A 72 14.98 -11.08 4.57
C ILE A 72 15.28 -12.00 5.75
N THR A 73 16.48 -12.59 5.76
CA THR A 73 17.00 -13.26 6.96
C THR A 73 17.42 -12.20 7.96
N THR A 74 16.84 -12.24 9.15
CA THR A 74 17.13 -11.27 10.20
C THR A 74 16.84 -11.87 11.58
N PRO A 75 17.57 -11.49 12.65
CA PRO A 75 17.26 -11.94 14.00
C PRO A 75 16.00 -11.28 14.60
N GLN A 76 15.48 -10.21 14.00
CA GLN A 76 14.24 -9.57 14.48
C GLN A 76 12.99 -10.32 14.01
N GLU A 77 12.02 -10.42 14.92
CA GLU A 77 10.76 -11.09 14.66
C GLU A 77 9.82 -10.26 13.79
N GLY A 78 8.89 -10.95 13.10
CA GLY A 78 7.79 -10.29 12.41
C GLY A 78 8.21 -9.43 11.22
N GLN A 79 9.36 -9.70 10.59
CA GLN A 79 9.80 -8.97 9.40
C GLN A 79 8.86 -9.19 8.22
N PHE A 80 8.42 -10.42 7.99
CA PHE A 80 7.56 -10.76 6.86
C PHE A 80 6.45 -11.74 7.26
N PRO A 81 5.42 -11.29 8.00
CA PRO A 81 4.27 -12.14 8.34
C PRO A 81 3.31 -12.35 7.16
N PHE A 82 3.53 -11.66 6.04
CA PHE A 82 2.52 -11.48 5.00
C PHE A 82 2.18 -12.77 4.27
N ALA A 83 3.17 -13.58 3.86
CA ALA A 83 2.86 -14.79 3.10
C ALA A 83 2.03 -15.81 3.90
N ASP A 84 2.20 -15.80 5.22
CA ASP A 84 1.75 -16.85 6.14
C ASP A 84 0.38 -16.52 6.76
N GLN A 85 -0.28 -15.45 6.31
CA GLN A 85 -1.55 -14.97 6.82
C GLN A 85 -2.56 -14.71 5.69
N GLU A 86 -3.83 -14.90 6.01
CA GLU A 86 -4.97 -14.45 5.20
C GLU A 86 -5.24 -12.97 5.45
N PHE A 87 -5.66 -12.27 4.40
CA PHE A 87 -5.98 -10.85 4.43
C PHE A 87 -7.37 -10.64 3.85
N TYR A 88 -8.08 -9.66 4.37
CA TYR A 88 -9.27 -9.08 3.74
C TYR A 88 -8.91 -7.73 3.13
N LEU A 89 -9.68 -7.28 2.15
CA LEU A 89 -9.47 -6.00 1.47
C LEU A 89 -10.31 -4.90 2.14
N LEU A 90 -9.68 -3.75 2.38
CA LEU A 90 -10.34 -2.51 2.78
C LEU A 90 -10.29 -1.51 1.64
N LEU A 91 -11.41 -0.82 1.41
CA LEU A 91 -11.57 0.25 0.45
C LEU A 91 -12.42 1.32 1.12
N ASP A 92 -11.80 2.44 1.48
CA ASP A 92 -12.46 3.48 2.26
C ASP A 92 -11.95 4.88 1.90
N MET A 93 -12.77 5.87 2.20
CA MET A 93 -12.43 7.29 2.10
C MET A 93 -12.24 7.83 3.51
N GLN A 94 -11.06 8.38 3.78
CA GLN A 94 -10.70 8.91 5.09
C GLN A 94 -10.69 10.44 5.05
N LEU A 95 -11.15 11.06 6.13
CA LEU A 95 -11.17 12.51 6.31
C LEU A 95 -10.45 12.87 7.61
N GLY A 96 -9.37 13.64 7.47
CA GLY A 96 -8.59 14.13 8.60
C GLY A 96 -7.67 13.09 9.23
N GLY A 97 -6.76 13.56 10.07
CA GLY A 97 -5.77 12.72 10.75
C GLY A 97 -4.49 13.50 11.02
N SER A 98 -3.66 13.01 11.94
CA SER A 98 -2.39 13.69 12.26
C SER A 98 -1.45 13.78 11.06
N TRP A 99 -1.54 12.83 10.13
CA TRP A 99 -0.71 12.80 8.93
C TRP A 99 -1.26 13.67 7.80
N VAL A 100 -2.56 13.55 7.47
CA VAL A 100 -3.20 14.30 6.37
C VAL A 100 -3.57 15.73 6.75
N GLY A 101 -3.70 16.04 8.05
CA GLY A 101 -4.08 17.35 8.56
C GLY A 101 -5.58 17.51 8.79
N ALA A 102 -6.01 18.76 8.98
CA ALA A 102 -7.40 19.11 9.24
C ALA A 102 -8.24 19.09 7.96
N VAL A 103 -9.51 18.70 8.08
CA VAL A 103 -10.47 18.73 6.98
C VAL A 103 -10.91 20.17 6.71
N ASN A 104 -10.92 20.57 5.43
CA ASN A 104 -11.57 21.80 4.99
C ASN A 104 -13.03 21.49 4.58
N PRO A 105 -14.05 21.92 5.36
CA PRO A 105 -15.45 21.61 5.04
C PRO A 105 -15.93 22.17 3.69
N ALA A 106 -15.26 23.20 3.16
CA ALA A 106 -15.60 23.79 1.86
C ALA A 106 -15.25 22.90 0.66
N GLU A 107 -14.43 21.86 0.85
CA GLU A 107 -14.05 20.89 -0.18
C GLU A 107 -14.94 19.65 -0.21
N LEU A 108 -15.95 19.58 0.66
CA LEU A 108 -16.89 18.47 0.73
C LEU A 108 -18.12 18.70 -0.15
N PRO A 109 -18.73 17.64 -0.72
CA PRO A 109 -18.34 16.23 -0.60
C PRO A 109 -17.11 15.85 -1.46
N VAL A 110 -16.43 14.78 -1.05
CA VAL A 110 -15.36 14.13 -1.83
C VAL A 110 -15.72 12.67 -2.09
N GLU A 111 -15.28 12.14 -3.22
CA GLU A 111 -15.65 10.81 -3.70
C GLU A 111 -14.41 10.05 -4.20
N MET A 112 -14.44 8.73 -4.04
CA MET A 112 -13.52 7.80 -4.69
C MET A 112 -14.33 6.84 -5.55
N TYR A 113 -14.00 6.78 -6.83
CA TYR A 113 -14.65 5.91 -7.80
C TYR A 113 -13.82 4.66 -8.01
N ILE A 114 -14.43 3.50 -7.78
CA ILE A 114 -13.80 2.18 -7.96
C ILE A 114 -14.55 1.45 -9.07
N ASP A 115 -13.93 1.35 -10.24
CA ASP A 115 -14.52 0.67 -11.39
C ASP A 115 -14.57 -0.86 -11.17
N TRP A 116 -13.48 -1.44 -10.68
CA TRP A 116 -13.40 -2.87 -10.40
C TRP A 116 -12.35 -3.22 -9.35
N VAL A 117 -12.53 -4.41 -8.78
CA VAL A 117 -11.51 -5.15 -8.03
C VAL A 117 -11.35 -6.51 -8.70
N ARG A 118 -10.10 -6.94 -8.93
CA ARG A 118 -9.80 -8.25 -9.51
C ARG A 118 -8.79 -8.97 -8.63
N TYR A 119 -9.03 -10.26 -8.41
CA TYR A 119 -8.17 -11.16 -7.69
C TYR A 119 -7.69 -12.26 -8.64
N TYR A 120 -6.40 -12.56 -8.58
CA TYR A 120 -5.76 -13.56 -9.44
C TYR A 120 -4.95 -14.51 -8.57
N GLU A 121 -5.02 -15.79 -8.89
CA GLU A 121 -4.15 -16.80 -8.30
C GLU A 121 -3.08 -17.22 -9.33
N PRO A 122 -1.85 -17.52 -8.90
CA PRO A 122 -0.87 -18.15 -9.76
C PRO A 122 -1.45 -19.44 -10.34
N LYS A 123 -1.23 -19.68 -11.64
CA LYS A 123 -1.57 -20.98 -12.22
C LYS A 123 -0.81 -22.07 -11.48
N LYS A 124 -1.53 -23.04 -10.94
CA LYS A 124 -0.94 -24.29 -10.46
C LYS A 124 -0.46 -25.05 -11.68
N ASN A 125 0.85 -25.31 -11.74
CA ASN A 125 1.42 -26.24 -12.72
C ASN A 125 1.08 -27.68 -12.33
#